data_AF-A0A428Z0R5-F1
#
_entry.id   AF-A0A428Z0R5-F1
#
_cell.length_a   1.000
_cell.length_b   1.000
_cell.length_c   1.000
_cell.angle_alpha   90.00
_cell.angle_beta   90.00
_cell.angle_gamma   90.00
#
_symmetry.space_group_name_H-M   'P 1'
#
loop_
_entity.id
_entity.type
_entity.pdbx_description
1 polymer ?
#
loop_
_entity_poly.entity_id
_entity_poly.type
_entity_poly.pdbx_seq_one_letter_code
_entity_poly.pdbx_strand_id
1 'polypeptide(L)'
;MHRDNVDLDHGTITIDPHTGTLHESGHSRWLGAPKTASSARVITLPPFLIGLLRQHLQRHDHEFIFTTKTGKWWWRSTFLRRVLQPAVNGNENNPQQRVRDCPH
;
A
#
# COMPACT_ATOMS: atom_id res chain seq x y z
N MET A 1 -3.12 -4.36 -4.49
CA MET A 1 -2.07 -5.37 -4.27
C MET A 1 -2.65 -6.49 -3.42
N HIS A 2 -2.88 -7.64 -4.03
CA HIS A 2 -3.43 -8.82 -3.38
C HIS A 2 -2.39 -9.46 -2.45
N ARG A 3 -2.83 -10.13 -1.38
CA ARG A 3 -1.93 -10.78 -0.41
C ARG A 3 -1.07 -11.87 -1.04
N ASP A 4 -1.66 -12.67 -1.94
CA ASP A 4 -0.98 -13.76 -2.66
C ASP A 4 0.17 -13.28 -3.56
N ASN A 5 0.22 -11.98 -3.86
CA ASN A 5 1.31 -11.39 -4.63
C ASN A 5 2.53 -11.06 -3.77
N VAL A 6 2.52 -11.39 -2.47
CA VAL A 6 3.63 -11.12 -1.55
C VAL A 6 4.07 -12.40 -0.88
N ASP A 7 5.31 -12.77 -1.18
CA ASP A 7 6.00 -13.86 -0.52
C ASP A 7 7.03 -13.28 0.44
N LEU A 8 6.66 -13.20 1.72
CA LEU A 8 7.54 -12.64 2.74
C LEU A 8 8.63 -13.62 3.19
N ASP A 9 8.47 -14.91 2.93
CA ASP A 9 9.46 -15.94 3.29
C ASP A 9 10.61 -15.92 2.27
N HIS A 10 10.29 -15.73 1.00
CA HIS A 10 11.27 -15.51 -0.06
C HIS A 10 11.64 -14.03 -0.25
N GLY A 11 10.94 -13.11 0.42
CA GLY A 11 11.23 -11.68 0.37
C GLY A 11 10.96 -11.06 -0.99
N THR A 12 9.83 -11.40 -1.62
CA THR A 12 9.48 -10.92 -2.96
C THR A 12 8.05 -10.39 -3.06
N ILE A 13 7.85 -9.50 -4.02
CA ILE A 13 6.56 -8.97 -4.44
C ILE A 13 6.39 -9.20 -5.94
N THR A 14 5.28 -9.81 -6.33
CA THR A 14 4.93 -10.04 -7.74
C THR A 14 3.94 -8.98 -8.23
N ILE A 15 4.32 -8.24 -9.29
CA ILE A 15 3.39 -7.41 -10.05
C ILE A 15 2.79 -8.27 -11.16
N ASP A 16 1.56 -8.72 -10.94
CA ASP A 16 0.83 -9.57 -11.87
C ASP A 16 0.57 -8.87 -13.23
N PRO A 17 0.76 -9.56 -14.37
CA PRO A 17 0.58 -8.96 -15.70
C PRO A 17 -0.88 -8.61 -16.04
N HIS A 18 -1.87 -9.17 -15.35
CA HIS A 18 -3.29 -8.97 -15.66
C HIS A 18 -4.01 -8.12 -14.63
N THR A 19 -3.53 -8.08 -13.39
CA THR A 19 -4.19 -7.48 -12.23
C THR A 19 -3.24 -6.66 -11.36
N GLY A 20 -1.97 -6.55 -11.74
CA GLY A 20 -0.92 -5.92 -10.93
C GLY A 20 -1.05 -4.41 -10.77
N THR A 21 -1.99 -3.76 -11.47
CA THR A 21 -2.23 -2.31 -11.36
C THR A 21 -3.66 -2.00 -10.94
N LEU A 22 -3.79 -1.11 -9.94
CA LEU A 22 -5.07 -0.50 -9.60
C LEU A 22 -5.33 0.67 -10.57
N HIS A 23 -6.35 0.53 -11.39
CA HIS A 23 -6.84 1.57 -12.29
C HIS A 23 -7.92 2.38 -11.60
N GLU A 24 -7.93 3.68 -11.86
CA GLU A 24 -8.84 4.65 -11.26
C GLU A 24 -9.40 5.54 -12.36
N SER A 25 -10.73 5.62 -12.49
CA SER A 25 -11.39 6.52 -13.45
C SER A 25 -12.72 7.00 -12.90
N GLY A 26 -12.91 8.32 -12.80
CA GLY A 26 -14.11 8.96 -12.29
C GLY A 26 -14.51 8.42 -10.91
N HIS A 27 -15.48 7.50 -10.88
CA HIS A 27 -16.04 6.88 -9.68
C HIS A 27 -15.69 5.40 -9.52
N SER A 28 -14.94 4.83 -10.47
CA SER A 28 -14.66 3.40 -10.54
C SER A 28 -13.19 3.09 -10.31
N ARG A 29 -12.95 1.92 -9.71
CA ARG A 29 -11.64 1.34 -9.50
C ARG A 29 -11.70 -0.14 -9.82
N TRP A 30 -10.68 -0.64 -10.51
CA TRP A 30 -10.58 -2.05 -10.86
C TRP A 30 -9.10 -2.46 -10.96
N LEU A 31 -8.84 -3.74 -10.81
CA LEU A 31 -7.52 -4.29 -11.11
C LEU A 31 -7.42 -4.57 -12.61
N GLY A 32 -6.27 -4.30 -13.17
CA GLY A 32 -6.01 -4.52 -14.59
C GLY A 32 -4.53 -4.62 -14.88
N ALA A 33 -4.24 -4.92 -16.14
CA ALA A 33 -2.87 -5.07 -16.61
C ALA A 33 -2.09 -3.76 -16.36
N PRO A 34 -0.80 -3.84 -16.02
CA PRO A 34 0.07 -2.67 -16.04
C PRO A 34 0.08 -2.02 -17.43
N LYS A 35 0.35 -0.72 -17.46
CA LYS A 35 0.37 0.06 -18.72
C LYS A 35 1.34 -0.52 -19.77
N THR A 36 2.42 -1.16 -19.32
CA THR A 36 3.38 -1.87 -20.18
C THR A 36 3.66 -3.27 -19.65
N ALA A 37 3.87 -4.23 -20.55
CA ALA A 37 4.22 -5.61 -20.16
C ALA A 37 5.48 -5.68 -19.30
N SER A 38 6.47 -4.81 -19.56
CA SER A 38 7.71 -4.69 -18.76
C SER A 38 7.48 -4.26 -17.31
N SER A 39 6.31 -3.70 -16.99
CA SER A 39 5.96 -3.34 -15.62
C SER A 39 5.52 -4.55 -14.79
N ALA A 40 5.11 -5.65 -15.42
CA ALA A 40 4.91 -6.93 -14.75
C ALA A 40 6.28 -7.53 -14.43
N ARG A 41 6.56 -7.71 -13.13
CA ARG A 41 7.86 -8.15 -12.65
C ARG A 41 7.79 -8.61 -11.20
N VAL A 42 8.83 -9.32 -10.78
CA VAL A 42 9.10 -9.61 -9.37
C VAL A 42 10.03 -8.54 -8.81
N ILE A 43 9.74 -8.05 -7.61
CA ILE A 43 10.52 -7.07 -6.87
C ILE A 43 11.06 -7.77 -5.62
N THR A 44 12.39 -7.79 -5.47
CA THR A 44 13.04 -8.26 -4.25
C THR A 44 12.90 -7.22 -3.14
N LEU A 45 12.56 -7.67 -1.93
CA LEU A 45 12.36 -6.83 -0.77
C LEU A 45 13.62 -6.77 0.10
N PRO A 46 14.02 -5.57 0.55
CA PRO A 46 14.98 -5.43 1.62
C PRO A 46 14.48 -6.08 2.92
N PRO A 47 15.36 -6.69 3.76
CA PRO A 47 14.95 -7.38 4.98
C PRO A 47 14.11 -6.54 5.96
N PHE A 48 14.43 -5.25 6.11
CA PHE A 48 13.66 -4.36 7.00
C PHE A 48 12.20 -4.24 6.56
N LEU A 49 11.95 -4.20 5.24
CA LEU A 49 10.62 -4.07 4.68
C LEU A 49 9.81 -5.35 4.87
N ILE A 50 10.46 -6.52 4.83
CA ILE A 50 9.83 -7.79 5.18
C ILE A 50 9.29 -7.74 6.61
N GLY A 51 10.12 -7.30 7.56
CA GLY A 51 9.70 -7.14 8.97
C GLY A 51 8.48 -6.23 9.13
N LEU A 52 8.52 -5.04 8.50
CA LEU A 52 7.42 -4.09 8.53
C LEU A 52 6.13 -4.65 7.91
N LEU A 53 6.25 -5.36 6.78
CA LEU A 53 5.11 -5.97 6.11
C LEU A 53 4.50 -7.11 6.92
N ARG A 54 5.33 -7.95 7.59
CA ARG A 54 4.83 -8.99 8.50
C ARG A 54 4.00 -8.37 9.63
N GLN A 55 4.54 -7.35 10.30
CA GLN A 55 3.82 -6.65 11.38
C GLN A 55 2.53 -5.98 10.87
N HIS A 56 2.55 -5.44 9.65
CA HIS A 56 1.37 -4.83 9.04
C HIS A 56 0.27 -5.86 8.72
N LEU A 57 0.63 -6.98 8.10
CA LEU A 57 -0.30 -8.05 7.74
C LEU A 57 -0.88 -8.81 8.93
N GLN A 58 -0.25 -8.76 10.10
CA GLN A 58 -0.81 -9.29 11.35
C GLN A 58 -1.96 -8.44 11.90
N ARG A 59 -2.10 -7.18 11.45
CA ARG A 59 -3.16 -6.27 11.96
C ARG A 59 -4.51 -6.51 11.30
N HIS A 60 -4.56 -7.22 10.17
CA HIS A 60 -5.80 -7.49 9.45
C HIS A 60 -5.66 -8.66 8.46
N ASP A 61 -6.78 -9.34 8.22
CA ASP A 61 -6.88 -10.44 7.25
C ASP A 61 -7.57 -10.03 5.94
N HIS A 62 -7.56 -8.72 5.63
CA HIS A 62 -8.06 -8.24 4.34
C HIS A 62 -7.28 -8.86 3.17
N GLU A 63 -8.02 -9.14 2.10
CA GLU A 63 -7.51 -9.65 0.82
C GLU A 63 -6.40 -8.76 0.22
N PHE A 64 -6.53 -7.44 0.40
CA PHE A 64 -5.58 -6.45 -0.06
C PHE A 64 -4.75 -5.88 1.08
N ILE A 65 -3.45 -5.71 0.83
CA ILE A 65 -2.46 -5.32 1.85
C ILE A 65 -2.60 -3.85 2.25
N PHE A 66 -2.85 -2.97 1.28
CA PHE A 66 -2.94 -1.53 1.48
C PHE A 66 -4.38 -1.05 1.31
N THR A 67 -5.14 -1.12 2.39
CA THR A 67 -6.56 -0.74 2.42
C THR A 67 -6.85 0.31 3.47
N THR A 68 -8.05 0.86 3.43
CA THR A 68 -8.63 1.56 4.57
C THR A 68 -8.83 0.58 5.74
N LYS A 69 -9.16 1.10 6.92
CA LYS A 69 -9.57 0.29 8.09
C LYS A 69 -10.78 -0.60 7.84
N THR A 70 -11.52 -0.34 6.76
CA THR A 70 -12.71 -1.11 6.35
C THR A 70 -12.40 -2.09 5.21
N GLY A 71 -11.13 -2.31 4.88
CA GLY A 71 -10.73 -3.22 3.81
C GLY A 71 -10.93 -2.69 2.38
N LYS A 72 -11.42 -1.44 2.23
CA LYS A 72 -11.63 -0.83 0.91
C LYS A 72 -10.31 -0.32 0.33
N TRP A 73 -10.19 -0.30 -0.99
CA TRP A 73 -9.07 0.35 -1.65
C TRP A 73 -9.02 1.84 -1.32
N TRP A 74 -7.79 2.38 -1.30
CA TRP A 74 -7.58 3.81 -1.31
C TRP A 74 -7.81 4.36 -2.72
N TRP A 75 -8.30 5.60 -2.79
CA TRP A 75 -8.02 6.44 -3.96
C TRP A 75 -6.59 6.95 -3.85
N ARG A 76 -5.80 6.94 -4.94
CA ARG A 76 -4.42 7.45 -4.92
C ARG A 76 -4.35 8.87 -4.38
N SER A 77 -5.24 9.75 -4.85
CA SER A 77 -5.33 11.15 -4.39
C SER A 77 -5.66 11.27 -2.90
N THR A 78 -6.55 10.40 -2.39
CA THR A 78 -6.94 10.40 -0.98
C THR A 78 -5.81 9.90 -0.09
N PHE A 79 -5.11 8.83 -0.49
CA PHE A 79 -3.94 8.33 0.22
C PHE A 79 -2.83 9.39 0.28
N LEU A 80 -2.51 9.99 -0.88
CA LEU A 80 -1.49 11.04 -0.96
C LEU A 80 -1.82 12.19 -0.01
N ARG A 81 -3.06 12.71 -0.05
CA ARG A 81 -3.46 13.87 0.75
C ARG A 81 -3.62 13.58 2.24
N ARG A 82 -4.18 12.43 2.61
CA ARG A 82 -4.59 12.15 4.01
C ARG A 82 -3.59 11.32 4.79
N VAL A 83 -2.70 10.60 4.12
CA VAL A 83 -1.76 9.69 4.77
C VAL A 83 -0.32 10.11 4.48
N LEU A 84 0.05 10.23 3.21
CA LEU A 84 1.45 10.47 2.85
C LEU A 84 1.90 11.91 3.14
N GLN A 85 1.15 12.92 2.67
CA GLN A 85 1.51 14.33 2.86
C GLN A 85 1.67 14.71 4.34
N PRO A 86 0.76 14.34 5.27
CA PRO A 86 0.96 14.62 6.68
C PRO A 86 2.18 13.91 7.30
N ALA A 87 2.53 12.72 6.81
CA ALA A 87 3.70 11.98 7.31
C ALA A 87 5.03 12.57 6.80
N VAL A 88 5.05 13.09 5.57
CA VAL A 88 6.25 13.66 4.95
C VAL A 88 6.49 15.11 5.37
N ASN A 89 5.44 15.94 5.36
CA ASN A 89 5.57 17.38 5.60
C ASN A 89 5.52 17.74 7.10
N GLY A 90 5.34 16.76 7.98
CA GLY A 90 4.95 17.02 9.35
C GLY A 90 3.57 17.67 9.43
N ASN A 91 3.10 17.92 10.65
CA ASN A 91 1.75 18.40 10.90
C ASN A 91 1.68 19.93 11.00
N GLU A 92 2.53 20.65 10.25
CA GLU A 92 2.79 22.09 10.42
C GLU A 92 1.55 22.99 10.23
N ASN A 93 0.53 22.52 9.50
CA ASN A 93 -0.67 23.29 9.18
C ASN A 93 -1.97 22.76 9.84
N ASN A 94 -1.89 21.82 10.80
CA ASN A 94 -3.10 21.29 11.45
C ASN A 94 -2.94 21.13 12.97
N PRO A 95 -3.32 22.15 13.77
CA PRO A 95 -3.18 22.12 15.23
C PRO A 95 -4.04 21.07 15.95
N GLN A 96 -4.90 20.32 15.25
CA GLN A 96 -5.81 19.34 15.87
C GLN A 96 -5.43 17.87 15.71
N GLN A 97 -4.40 17.54 14.92
CA GLN A 97 -3.92 16.15 14.87
C GLN A 97 -2.81 15.96 15.90
N ARG A 98 -3.21 15.57 17.12
CA ARG A 98 -2.30 15.10 18.17
C ARG A 98 -1.30 14.12 17.56
N VAL A 99 -0.04 14.55 17.57
CA VAL A 99 1.12 13.73 17.27
C VAL A 99 1.03 12.46 18.11
N ARG A 100 0.99 11.31 17.43
CA ARG A 100 1.21 10.02 18.09
C ARG A 100 2.69 9.76 18.02
N ASP A 101 3.42 10.33 18.97
CA ASP A 101 4.80 9.93 19.20
C ASP A 101 4.78 8.47 19.70
N CYS A 102 5.41 7.58 18.94
CA CYS A 102 5.79 6.27 19.44
C CYS A 102 7.00 6.49 20.36
N PRO A 103 6.93 6.16 21.66
CA PRO A 103 8.09 6.25 22.53
C PRO A 103 9.13 5.20 22.11
N HIS A 104 10.39 5.62 22.17
CA HIS A 104 11.58 4.85 21.84
C HIS A 104 11.98 3.86 22.94
#